data_AF-A0A535EM61-F1
#
_entry.id   AF-A0A535EM61-F1
#
_cell.length_a   1.000
_cell.length_b   1.000
_cell.length_c   1.000
_cell.angle_alpha   90.00
_cell.angle_beta   90.00
_cell.angle_gamma   90.00
#
_symmetry.space_group_name_H-M   'P 1'
#
loop_
_entity.id
_entity.type
_entity.pdbx_description
1 polymer ?
#
loop_
_entity_poly.entity_id
_entity_poly.type
_entity_poly.pdbx_seq_one_letter_code
_entity_poly.pdbx_strand_id
1 'polypeptide(L)'
;MPPEVLARFLPAWHGIGAESSSIDRLADVVFQLQGLALPASVIERDVLSARVRDYRPRLLDELVSMGEVVWAGRGSLGQQDGRVALIHGRLREQLARRPSFFPELYTAAGGGDTDAVLDALWDLVWAGEVTNDTFAPLRAIGGGRSRRPTRPGRPRLPRLTHPRAVGRWSLTADLRAAPPAPTERLHALAGVLLQRHGVLTREAVLAEGTPGGFAGVYPVLRAMEEAGRIRRGYFIEGLGASQFALPGAVDRLRGLREPDGRIVALAATDPANPYGIVIPWLESAGRPARAAGAYVVLESGELKLFLERGGRSLLTFGSVDVGHLAALATAAGAVGKVELLKVDGASIHDSGLQPALREAGFKSSPRGMVLLA
;
A
#
# COMPACT_ATOMS: atom_id res chain seq x y z
N MET A 1 13.06 -23.82 -0.75
CA MET A 1 13.16 -23.05 0.51
C MET A 1 11.77 -22.91 1.07
N PRO A 2 11.57 -22.96 2.38
CA PRO A 2 10.22 -22.92 2.95
C PRO A 2 9.59 -21.52 2.77
N PRO A 3 8.24 -21.40 2.81
CA PRO A 3 7.52 -20.15 2.57
C PRO A 3 7.96 -18.96 3.45
N GLU A 4 8.39 -19.23 4.68
CA GLU A 4 8.85 -18.21 5.65
C GLU A 4 10.08 -17.44 5.12
N VAL A 5 10.90 -18.07 4.26
CA VAL A 5 12.01 -17.36 3.59
C VAL A 5 11.47 -16.25 2.68
N LEU A 6 10.37 -16.49 1.97
CA LEU A 6 9.73 -15.46 1.16
C LEU A 6 9.17 -14.33 2.04
N ALA A 7 8.65 -14.68 3.22
CA ALA A 7 8.16 -13.71 4.20
C ALA A 7 9.25 -12.89 4.89
N ARG A 8 10.49 -13.38 4.98
CA ARG A 8 11.66 -12.56 5.30
C ARG A 8 12.10 -11.70 4.13
N PHE A 9 12.12 -12.30 2.95
CA PHE A 9 12.63 -11.68 1.74
C PHE A 9 11.81 -10.49 1.28
N LEU A 10 10.48 -10.57 1.21
CA LEU A 10 9.66 -9.50 0.66
C LEU A 10 9.80 -8.17 1.43
N PRO A 11 9.74 -8.12 2.77
CA PRO A 11 10.01 -6.89 3.51
C PRO A 11 11.40 -6.32 3.23
N ALA A 12 12.44 -7.16 3.19
CA ALA A 12 13.79 -6.71 2.85
C ALA A 12 13.90 -6.21 1.40
N TRP A 13 13.26 -6.90 0.45
CA TRP A 13 13.23 -6.58 -0.98
C TRP A 13 12.51 -5.26 -1.27
N HIS A 14 11.46 -4.97 -0.52
CA HIS A 14 10.76 -3.69 -0.54
C HIS A 14 11.49 -2.57 0.24
N GLY A 15 12.58 -2.89 0.93
CA GLY A 15 13.33 -1.95 1.75
C GLY A 15 12.51 -1.42 2.92
N ILE A 16 11.73 -2.29 3.56
CA ILE A 16 11.04 -1.97 4.82
C ILE A 16 12.08 -1.67 5.89
N GLY A 17 11.93 -0.53 6.56
CA GLY A 17 12.91 -0.03 7.53
C GLY A 17 14.18 0.53 6.90
N ALA A 18 14.14 0.94 5.63
CA ALA A 18 15.25 1.68 5.01
C ALA A 18 15.43 3.05 5.67
N GLU A 19 16.68 3.47 5.87
CA GLU A 19 17.04 4.70 6.59
C GLU A 19 17.01 5.97 5.72
N SER A 20 16.75 5.85 4.42
CA SER A 20 16.72 6.99 3.50
C SER A 20 15.36 7.69 3.49
N SER A 21 15.39 9.03 3.55
CA SER A 21 14.22 9.92 3.50
C SER A 21 14.17 10.78 2.22
N SER A 22 14.98 10.46 1.20
CA SER A 22 15.12 11.30 0.00
C SER A 22 13.93 11.20 -0.97
N ILE A 23 13.78 12.21 -1.82
CA ILE A 23 12.81 12.17 -2.93
C ILE A 23 13.14 11.06 -3.93
N ASP A 24 14.43 10.80 -4.18
CA ASP A 24 14.89 9.69 -5.02
C ASP A 24 14.46 8.34 -4.45
N ARG A 25 14.56 8.17 -3.13
CA ARG A 25 14.09 6.96 -2.46
C ARG A 25 12.57 6.79 -2.65
N LEU A 26 11.80 7.87 -2.57
CA LEU A 26 10.37 7.81 -2.85
C LEU A 26 10.11 7.44 -4.32
N ALA A 27 10.87 8.00 -5.26
CA ALA A 27 10.74 7.66 -6.68
C ALA A 27 11.03 6.18 -6.95
N ASP A 28 12.07 5.61 -6.34
CA ASP A 28 12.37 4.17 -6.42
C ASP A 28 11.23 3.31 -5.86
N VAL A 29 10.67 3.70 -4.71
CA VAL A 29 9.53 3.01 -4.10
C VAL A 29 8.31 3.07 -5.02
N VAL A 30 7.99 4.24 -5.58
CA VAL A 30 6.88 4.38 -6.53
C VAL A 30 7.13 3.55 -7.78
N PHE A 31 8.35 3.52 -8.30
CA PHE A 31 8.71 2.68 -9.44
C PHE A 31 8.49 1.20 -9.15
N GLN A 32 8.88 0.70 -7.97
CA GLN A 32 8.65 -0.68 -7.58
C GLN A 32 7.15 -1.00 -7.41
N LEU A 33 6.37 -0.05 -6.90
CA LEU A 33 4.94 -0.24 -6.61
C LEU A 33 4.01 0.13 -7.77
N GLN A 34 4.56 0.70 -8.86
CA GLN A 34 3.76 1.34 -9.90
C GLN A 34 2.68 0.42 -10.47
N GLY A 35 1.46 0.93 -10.66
CA GLY A 35 0.35 0.16 -11.20
C GLY A 35 -0.36 -0.76 -10.20
N LEU A 36 0.16 -0.97 -8.99
CA LEU A 36 -0.52 -1.74 -7.94
C LEU A 36 -1.69 -0.93 -7.35
N ALA A 37 -2.88 -1.52 -7.34
CA ALA A 37 -4.10 -0.88 -6.84
C ALA A 37 -4.28 -1.05 -5.32
N LEU A 38 -3.82 -0.06 -4.55
CA LEU A 38 -3.87 -0.04 -3.09
C LEU A 38 -5.00 0.88 -2.58
N PRO A 39 -5.63 0.61 -1.42
CA PRO A 39 -6.53 1.57 -0.80
C PRO A 39 -5.86 2.93 -0.61
N ALA A 40 -6.50 4.03 -1.00
CA ALA A 40 -5.93 5.37 -0.91
C ALA A 40 -5.52 5.71 0.53
N SER A 41 -6.32 5.24 1.51
CA SER A 41 -6.06 5.44 2.94
C SER A 41 -4.77 4.80 3.47
N VAL A 42 -4.20 3.80 2.78
CA VAL A 42 -2.97 3.10 3.23
C VAL A 42 -1.71 3.53 2.49
N ILE A 43 -1.83 4.15 1.32
CA ILE A 43 -0.68 4.47 0.43
C ILE A 43 0.37 5.29 1.18
N GLU A 44 0.04 6.50 1.61
CA GLU A 44 1.00 7.35 2.30
C GLU A 44 1.24 6.89 3.73
N ARG A 45 0.17 6.43 4.38
CA ARG A 45 0.12 6.18 5.81
C ARG A 45 0.92 4.95 6.22
N ASP A 46 0.79 3.86 5.47
CA ASP A 46 1.34 2.55 5.82
C ASP A 46 2.41 2.12 4.81
N VAL A 47 2.17 2.33 3.51
CA VAL A 47 3.00 1.72 2.45
C VAL A 47 4.24 2.56 2.14
N LEU A 48 4.09 3.87 1.94
CA LEU A 48 5.22 4.77 1.65
C LEU A 48 6.03 5.06 2.92
N SER A 49 5.35 5.30 4.05
CA SER A 49 6.00 5.55 5.35
C SER A 49 6.86 4.37 5.83
N ALA A 50 6.49 3.12 5.53
CA ALA A 50 7.28 1.95 5.89
C ALA A 50 8.57 1.80 5.05
N ARG A 51 8.65 2.49 3.90
CA ARG A 51 9.77 2.38 2.93
C ARG A 51 10.64 3.64 2.84
N VAL A 52 10.15 4.77 3.35
CA VAL A 52 10.81 6.07 3.32
C VAL A 52 10.84 6.62 4.75
N ARG A 53 12.04 6.72 5.32
CA ARG A 53 12.22 7.25 6.68
C ARG A 53 11.65 8.66 6.77
N ASP A 54 10.97 8.96 7.87
CA ASP A 54 10.41 10.29 8.15
C ASP A 54 9.53 10.84 7.00
N TYR A 55 8.83 9.96 6.27
CA TYR A 55 8.00 10.33 5.13
C TYR A 55 7.16 11.58 5.41
N ARG A 56 7.17 12.51 4.45
CA ARG A 56 6.36 13.73 4.46
C ARG A 56 5.51 13.76 3.19
N PRO A 57 4.20 14.05 3.29
CA PRO A 57 3.31 14.15 2.13
C PRO A 57 3.81 15.09 1.02
N ARG A 58 4.60 16.11 1.39
CA ARG A 58 5.22 17.05 0.45
C ARG A 58 6.11 16.35 -0.59
N LEU A 59 6.79 15.25 -0.25
CA LEU A 59 7.65 14.53 -1.20
C LEU A 59 6.82 13.96 -2.36
N LEU A 60 5.66 13.36 -2.06
CA LEU A 60 4.76 12.86 -3.09
C LEU A 60 4.10 14.01 -3.86
N ASP A 61 3.73 15.10 -3.17
CA ASP A 61 3.20 16.28 -3.85
C ASP A 61 4.19 16.87 -4.85
N GLU A 62 5.48 16.87 -4.51
CA GLU A 62 6.55 17.33 -5.40
C GLU A 62 6.63 16.45 -6.64
N LEU A 63 6.69 15.12 -6.48
CA LEU A 63 6.72 14.17 -7.60
C LEU A 63 5.48 14.26 -8.50
N VAL A 64 4.28 14.43 -7.92
CA VAL A 64 3.04 14.58 -8.70
C VAL A 64 3.00 15.93 -9.41
N SER A 65 3.40 17.00 -8.75
CA SER A 65 3.44 18.34 -9.34
C SER A 65 4.47 18.45 -10.47
N MET A 66 5.60 17.74 -10.38
CA MET A 66 6.59 17.63 -11.45
C MET A 66 6.13 16.73 -12.60
N GLY A 67 5.07 15.95 -12.40
CA GLY A 67 4.55 15.00 -13.38
C GLY A 67 5.38 13.70 -13.48
N GLU A 68 6.28 13.46 -12.53
CA GLU A 68 7.07 12.22 -12.39
C GLU A 68 6.23 11.06 -11.86
N VAL A 69 5.17 11.38 -11.11
CA VAL A 69 4.18 10.42 -10.60
C VAL A 69 2.78 10.89 -10.95
N VAL A 70 1.97 10.00 -11.50
CA VAL A 70 0.53 10.20 -11.70
C VAL A 70 -0.22 9.19 -10.87
N TRP A 71 -1.36 9.57 -10.30
CA TRP A 71 -2.22 8.65 -9.58
C TRP A 71 -3.52 8.40 -10.35
N ALA A 72 -4.03 7.18 -10.34
CA ALA A 72 -5.29 6.84 -11.02
C ALA A 72 -6.13 5.94 -10.12
N GLY A 73 -7.44 6.22 -10.04
CA GLY A 73 -8.37 5.33 -9.34
C GLY A 73 -8.55 3.99 -10.07
N ARG A 74 -8.87 2.97 -9.29
CA ARG A 74 -8.95 1.56 -9.67
C ARG A 74 -10.14 0.86 -8.99
N GLY A 75 -11.22 1.60 -8.79
CA GLY A 75 -12.45 1.15 -8.13
C GLY A 75 -12.65 1.70 -6.72
N SER A 76 -13.91 1.81 -6.31
CA SER A 76 -14.33 2.31 -5.00
C SER A 76 -14.25 1.22 -3.92
N LEU A 77 -14.00 1.62 -2.67
CA LEU A 77 -14.12 0.80 -1.45
C LEU A 77 -15.21 1.35 -0.51
N GLY A 78 -16.07 2.24 -1.03
CA GLY A 78 -17.09 2.98 -0.28
C GLY A 78 -17.01 4.49 -0.54
N GLN A 79 -17.75 5.28 0.23
CA GLN A 79 -17.83 6.73 0.04
C GLN A 79 -16.55 7.49 0.44
N GLN A 80 -15.71 6.89 1.30
CA GLN A 80 -14.56 7.56 1.91
C GLN A 80 -13.21 6.91 1.54
N ASP A 81 -13.21 5.90 0.67
CA ASP A 81 -11.97 5.26 0.24
C ASP A 81 -12.15 4.58 -1.13
N GLY A 82 -11.04 4.40 -1.83
CA GLY A 82 -10.99 3.79 -3.15
C GLY A 82 -9.60 3.25 -3.41
N ARG A 83 -9.50 2.30 -4.35
CA ARG A 83 -8.19 1.81 -4.79
C ARG A 83 -7.57 2.84 -5.72
N VAL A 84 -6.30 3.13 -5.49
CA VAL A 84 -5.50 4.04 -6.30
C VAL A 84 -4.20 3.32 -6.66
N ALA A 85 -3.77 3.49 -7.90
CA ALA A 85 -2.44 3.11 -8.33
C ALA A 85 -1.61 4.37 -8.54
N LEU A 86 -0.41 4.39 -7.97
CA LEU A 86 0.63 5.33 -8.36
C LEU A 86 1.29 4.80 -9.63
N ILE A 87 1.58 5.68 -10.57
CA ILE A 87 2.15 5.32 -11.87
C ILE A 87 3.34 6.24 -12.07
N HIS A 88 4.52 5.66 -12.23
CA HIS A 88 5.69 6.42 -12.63
C HIS A 88 5.45 6.95 -14.04
N GLY A 89 5.51 8.27 -14.23
CA GLY A 89 5.19 8.92 -15.48
C GLY A 89 6.34 9.78 -15.97
N ARG A 90 6.82 9.53 -17.20
CA ARG A 90 7.46 10.61 -17.98
C ARG A 90 6.36 11.46 -18.65
N LEU A 91 5.39 11.92 -17.85
CA LEU A 91 4.13 12.49 -18.34
C LEU A 91 4.03 14.01 -18.15
N ARG A 92 5.12 14.64 -17.70
CA ARG A 92 5.22 16.09 -17.48
C ARG A 92 4.72 16.93 -18.66
N GLU A 93 5.04 16.55 -19.89
CA GLU A 93 4.59 17.27 -21.11
C GLU A 93 3.12 17.03 -21.45
N GLN A 94 2.57 15.87 -21.08
CA GLN A 94 1.16 15.52 -21.37
C GLN A 94 0.21 16.18 -20.37
N LEU A 95 0.59 16.27 -19.09
CA LEU A 95 -0.17 16.98 -18.04
C LEU A 95 -0.37 18.48 -18.34
N ALA A 96 0.45 19.07 -19.23
CA ALA A 96 0.37 20.48 -19.58
C ALA A 96 -0.69 20.82 -20.65
N ARG A 97 -1.32 19.82 -21.29
CA ARG A 97 -2.09 20.04 -22.53
C ARG A 97 -3.51 20.57 -22.34
N ARG A 98 -4.23 20.21 -21.26
CA ARG A 98 -5.52 20.84 -20.85
C ARG A 98 -6.02 20.39 -19.46
N PRO A 99 -5.36 20.80 -18.37
CA PRO A 99 -5.84 20.56 -17.01
C PRO A 99 -6.86 21.64 -16.59
N SER A 100 -7.96 21.26 -15.93
CA SER A 100 -9.04 22.19 -15.53
C SER A 100 -9.15 22.32 -14.00
N PHE A 101 -9.46 23.51 -13.51
CA PHE A 101 -9.78 23.70 -12.10
C PHE A 101 -11.24 23.31 -11.80
N PHE A 102 -11.56 22.93 -10.56
CA PHE A 102 -12.93 22.54 -10.19
C PHE A 102 -14.02 23.59 -10.51
N PRO A 103 -13.82 24.91 -10.32
CA PRO A 103 -14.82 25.89 -10.74
C PRO A 103 -15.17 25.81 -12.24
N GLU A 104 -14.19 25.53 -13.09
CA GLU A 104 -14.40 25.38 -14.54
C GLU A 104 -15.22 24.13 -14.84
N LEU A 105 -14.92 23.02 -14.15
CA LEU A 105 -15.68 21.77 -14.26
C LEU A 105 -17.12 21.93 -13.77
N TYR A 106 -17.31 22.61 -12.63
CA TYR A 106 -18.62 22.87 -12.05
C TYR A 106 -19.48 23.73 -12.98
N THR A 107 -18.91 24.80 -13.55
CA THR A 107 -19.60 25.62 -14.54
C THR A 107 -19.90 24.83 -15.82
N ALA A 108 -18.96 24.01 -16.31
CA ALA A 108 -19.16 23.18 -17.50
C ALA A 108 -20.25 22.11 -17.30
N ALA A 109 -20.42 21.60 -16.08
CA ALA A 109 -21.48 20.68 -15.69
C ALA A 109 -22.87 21.35 -15.61
N GLY A 110 -22.98 22.65 -15.86
CA GLY A 110 -24.23 23.42 -15.78
C GLY A 110 -24.51 24.03 -14.40
N GLY A 111 -23.58 23.94 -13.45
CA GLY A 111 -23.78 24.34 -12.06
C GLY A 111 -24.77 23.45 -11.31
N GLY A 112 -25.18 23.86 -10.10
CA GLY A 112 -26.15 23.13 -9.26
C GLY A 112 -25.58 22.69 -7.91
N ASP A 113 -25.95 21.50 -7.44
CA ASP A 113 -25.44 20.96 -6.17
C ASP A 113 -23.94 20.65 -6.28
N THR A 114 -23.15 21.31 -5.44
CA THR A 114 -21.69 21.13 -5.41
C THR A 114 -21.32 19.71 -5.00
N ASP A 115 -22.07 19.11 -4.08
CA ASP A 115 -21.79 17.75 -3.60
C ASP A 115 -22.10 16.72 -4.68
N ALA A 116 -23.18 16.89 -5.44
CA ALA A 116 -23.50 16.04 -6.59
C ALA A 116 -22.43 16.08 -7.70
N VAL A 117 -21.96 17.27 -8.07
CA VAL A 117 -20.88 17.43 -9.07
C VAL A 117 -19.56 16.84 -8.54
N LEU A 118 -19.29 17.02 -7.24
CA LEU A 118 -18.12 16.45 -6.59
C LEU A 118 -18.18 14.92 -6.58
N ASP A 119 -19.32 14.32 -6.25
CA ASP A 119 -19.48 12.87 -6.24
C ASP A 119 -19.36 12.29 -7.65
N ALA A 120 -19.93 12.94 -8.67
CA ALA A 120 -19.74 12.55 -10.08
C ALA A 120 -18.26 12.62 -10.51
N LEU A 121 -17.53 13.66 -10.08
CA LEU A 121 -16.08 13.76 -10.32
C LEU A 121 -15.34 12.58 -9.66
N TRP A 122 -15.73 12.19 -8.45
CA TRP A 122 -15.13 11.06 -7.74
C TRP A 122 -15.51 9.71 -8.34
N ASP A 123 -16.71 9.56 -8.92
CA ASP A 123 -17.08 8.37 -9.69
C ASP A 123 -16.15 8.20 -10.90
N LEU A 124 -15.87 9.28 -11.63
CA LEU A 124 -14.91 9.28 -12.75
C LEU A 124 -13.48 8.97 -12.28
N VAL A 125 -13.08 9.49 -11.11
CA VAL A 125 -11.79 9.15 -10.50
C VAL A 125 -11.72 7.67 -10.19
N TRP A 126 -12.75 7.09 -9.56
CA TRP A 126 -12.76 5.67 -9.22
C TRP A 126 -12.86 4.75 -10.44
N ALA A 127 -13.48 5.21 -11.53
CA ALA A 127 -13.43 4.56 -12.84
C ALA A 127 -12.03 4.64 -13.49
N GLY A 128 -11.14 5.51 -12.98
CA GLY A 128 -9.80 5.74 -13.53
C GLY A 128 -9.78 6.66 -14.75
N GLU A 129 -10.89 7.36 -15.01
CA GLU A 129 -11.07 8.26 -16.16
C GLU A 129 -10.50 9.65 -15.90
N VAL A 130 -10.50 10.09 -14.64
CA VAL A 130 -10.00 11.39 -14.21
C VAL A 130 -8.88 11.24 -13.17
N THR A 131 -7.90 12.14 -13.21
CA THR A 131 -6.82 12.29 -12.23
C THR A 131 -6.60 13.76 -11.85
N ASN A 132 -5.67 14.04 -10.94
CA ASN A 132 -5.31 15.36 -10.45
C ASN A 132 -3.79 15.55 -10.36
N ASP A 133 -3.34 16.80 -10.53
CA ASP A 133 -1.92 17.19 -10.44
C ASP A 133 -1.37 17.31 -9.01
N THR A 134 -2.17 17.00 -8.00
CA THR A 134 -1.74 16.83 -6.61
C THR A 134 -2.45 15.63 -5.97
N PHE A 135 -1.82 15.06 -4.94
CA PHE A 135 -2.42 14.00 -4.12
C PHE A 135 -3.35 14.55 -3.02
N ALA A 136 -3.40 15.89 -2.85
CA ALA A 136 -4.16 16.54 -1.78
C ALA A 136 -5.68 16.20 -1.75
N PRO A 137 -6.40 16.07 -2.88
CA PRO A 137 -7.82 15.69 -2.88
C PRO A 137 -8.07 14.30 -2.26
N LEU A 138 -7.20 13.33 -2.53
CA LEU A 138 -7.31 11.99 -1.95
C LEU A 138 -7.15 12.01 -0.43
N ARG A 139 -6.20 12.81 0.07
CA ARG A 139 -6.02 13.01 1.53
C ARG A 139 -7.25 13.63 2.19
N ALA A 140 -7.99 14.45 1.46
CA ALA A 140 -9.22 15.07 1.96
C ALA A 140 -10.40 14.09 2.05
N ILE A 141 -10.33 12.94 1.37
CA ILE A 141 -11.34 11.86 1.41
C ILE A 141 -10.99 10.78 2.44
N GLY A 142 -9.75 10.28 2.44
CA GLY A 142 -9.32 9.03 3.07
C GLY A 142 -9.17 8.99 4.59
N GLY A 143 -9.56 10.04 5.33
CA GLY A 143 -9.72 9.97 6.78
C GLY A 143 -9.14 11.13 7.59
N GLY A 144 -9.87 11.44 8.67
CA GLY A 144 -9.36 11.98 9.93
C GLY A 144 -8.78 13.39 9.88
N ARG A 145 -9.54 14.37 10.38
CA ARG A 145 -9.12 15.74 10.75
C ARG A 145 -7.59 15.91 10.74
N SER A 146 -7.04 16.50 9.67
CA SER A 146 -5.76 17.18 9.77
C SER A 146 -5.83 17.98 11.07
N ARG A 147 -4.97 17.66 12.05
CA ARG A 147 -4.82 18.43 13.29
C ARG A 147 -4.65 19.86 12.82
N ARG A 148 -5.73 20.64 12.85
CA ARG A 148 -5.68 22.07 12.62
C ARG A 148 -4.60 22.56 13.58
N PRO A 149 -3.49 23.15 13.11
CA PRO A 149 -2.69 23.93 14.03
C PRO A 149 -3.64 24.98 14.59
N THR A 150 -3.98 24.87 15.87
CA THR A 150 -4.71 25.87 16.64
C THR A 150 -3.76 27.05 16.85
N ARG A 151 -3.47 27.77 15.76
CA ARG A 151 -2.94 29.13 15.83
C ARG A 151 -4.15 30.06 15.86
N PRO A 152 -4.39 30.79 16.97
CA PRO A 152 -5.33 31.89 16.96
C PRO A 152 -4.77 32.99 16.03
N GLY A 153 -5.62 33.58 15.20
CA GLY A 153 -5.30 34.83 14.50
C GLY A 153 -4.79 34.69 13.07
N ARG A 154 -5.74 34.63 12.12
CA ARG A 154 -5.72 35.38 10.85
C ARG A 154 -7.08 35.16 10.17
N PRO A 155 -7.79 36.22 9.72
CA PRO A 155 -8.99 36.04 8.90
C PRO A 155 -8.59 35.24 7.65
N ARG A 156 -9.17 34.06 7.48
CA ARG A 156 -8.96 33.24 6.28
C ARG A 156 -9.92 33.77 5.22
N LEU A 157 -9.37 34.21 4.09
CA LEU A 157 -10.18 34.43 2.89
C LEU A 157 -11.01 33.17 2.61
N PRO A 158 -12.29 33.30 2.21
CA PRO A 158 -13.11 32.15 1.87
C PRO A 158 -12.39 31.32 0.80
N ARG A 159 -12.23 30.02 1.06
CA ARG A 159 -11.66 29.11 0.06
C ARG A 159 -12.66 29.00 -1.08
N LEU A 160 -12.27 29.46 -2.27
CA LEU A 160 -13.08 29.37 -3.48
C LEU A 160 -13.24 27.91 -3.99
N THR A 161 -12.43 26.98 -3.49
CA THR A 161 -12.41 25.58 -3.94
C THR A 161 -12.59 24.61 -2.77
N HIS A 162 -13.45 23.62 -2.96
CA HIS A 162 -13.71 22.57 -1.98
C HIS A 162 -12.44 21.73 -1.72
N PRO A 163 -12.11 21.31 -0.47
CA PRO A 163 -10.89 20.55 -0.18
C PRO A 163 -10.72 19.24 -0.97
N ARG A 164 -11.83 18.53 -1.25
CA ARG A 164 -11.87 17.31 -2.09
C ARG A 164 -11.72 17.61 -3.59
N ALA A 165 -11.57 18.88 -3.98
CA ALA A 165 -11.58 19.35 -5.36
C ALA A 165 -10.34 20.20 -5.73
N VAL A 166 -9.38 20.33 -4.81
CA VAL A 166 -8.15 21.13 -4.98
C VAL A 166 -7.29 20.59 -6.12
N GLY A 167 -6.48 21.45 -6.74
CA GLY A 167 -5.59 21.07 -7.83
C GLY A 167 -6.28 21.18 -9.19
N ARG A 168 -5.57 20.73 -10.22
CA ARG A 168 -6.07 20.67 -11.58
C ARG A 168 -6.39 19.23 -11.96
N TRP A 169 -7.58 19.05 -12.50
CA TRP A 169 -8.14 17.79 -12.91
C TRP A 169 -7.89 17.56 -14.39
N SER A 170 -7.65 16.33 -14.79
CA SER A 170 -7.37 15.98 -16.18
C SER A 170 -7.92 14.59 -16.50
N LEU A 171 -8.33 14.37 -17.75
CA LEU A 171 -8.65 13.03 -18.21
C LEU A 171 -7.38 12.18 -18.24
N THR A 172 -7.45 10.99 -17.68
CA THR A 172 -6.35 10.01 -17.74
C THR A 172 -6.00 9.67 -19.20
N ALA A 173 -6.97 9.73 -20.12
CA ALA A 173 -6.76 9.48 -21.54
C ALA A 173 -5.80 10.51 -22.17
N ASP A 174 -5.91 11.79 -21.83
CA ASP A 174 -5.08 12.87 -22.38
C ASP A 174 -3.63 12.78 -21.90
N LEU A 175 -3.41 12.12 -20.76
CA LEU A 175 -2.07 11.89 -20.20
C LEU A 175 -1.36 10.69 -20.82
N ARG A 176 -2.09 9.81 -21.49
CA ARG A 176 -1.49 8.65 -22.15
C ARG A 176 -0.86 9.12 -23.44
N ALA A 177 0.44 8.88 -23.59
CA ALA A 177 1.05 8.87 -24.92
C ALA A 177 0.32 7.84 -25.80
N ALA A 178 0.53 7.91 -27.12
CA ALA A 178 0.05 6.88 -28.05
C ALA A 178 0.32 5.49 -27.45
N PRO A 179 -0.70 4.61 -27.37
CA PRO A 179 -0.58 3.39 -26.59
C PRO A 179 0.61 2.58 -27.14
N PRO A 180 1.61 2.24 -26.30
CA PRO A 180 2.78 1.52 -26.76
C PRO A 180 2.37 0.16 -27.32
N ALA A 181 3.20 -0.46 -28.16
CA ALA A 181 2.86 -1.75 -28.77
C ALA A 181 2.46 -2.78 -27.70
N PRO A 182 1.53 -3.72 -27.97
CA PRO A 182 1.09 -4.71 -26.97
C PRO A 182 2.25 -5.46 -26.29
N THR A 183 3.28 -5.82 -27.04
CA THR A 183 4.48 -6.48 -26.54
C THR A 183 5.29 -5.60 -25.59
N GLU A 184 5.42 -4.31 -25.89
CA GLU A 184 6.13 -3.34 -25.04
C GLU A 184 5.40 -3.18 -23.71
N ARG A 185 4.07 -3.08 -23.73
CA ARG A 185 3.24 -3.05 -22.50
C ARG A 185 3.42 -4.29 -21.65
N LEU A 186 3.37 -5.48 -22.26
CA LEU A 186 3.57 -6.74 -21.54
C LEU A 186 4.99 -6.88 -20.99
N HIS A 187 6.01 -6.40 -21.72
CA HIS A 187 7.38 -6.36 -21.24
C HIS A 187 7.56 -5.44 -20.03
N ALA A 188 7.03 -4.21 -20.10
CA ALA A 188 7.04 -3.28 -18.99
C ALA A 188 6.31 -3.84 -17.76
N LEU A 189 5.12 -4.43 -17.96
CA LEU A 189 4.35 -5.06 -16.89
C LEU A 189 5.10 -6.23 -16.24
N ALA A 190 5.69 -7.12 -17.03
CA ALA A 190 6.51 -8.21 -16.52
C ALA A 190 7.70 -7.69 -15.70
N GLY A 191 8.37 -6.63 -16.18
CA GLY A 191 9.45 -5.96 -15.48
C GLY A 191 9.00 -5.41 -14.12
N VAL A 192 7.86 -4.72 -14.07
CA VAL A 192 7.28 -4.18 -12.84
C VAL A 192 6.92 -5.30 -11.86
N LEU A 193 6.27 -6.36 -12.33
CA LEU A 193 5.91 -7.52 -11.50
C LEU A 193 7.14 -8.19 -10.88
N LEU A 194 8.20 -8.38 -11.67
CA LEU A 194 9.47 -8.94 -11.21
C LEU A 194 10.18 -8.02 -10.19
N GLN A 195 10.21 -6.70 -10.46
CA GLN A 195 10.77 -5.71 -9.54
C GLN A 195 10.00 -5.64 -8.22
N ARG A 196 8.68 -5.81 -8.25
CA ARG A 196 7.84 -5.76 -7.06
C ARG A 196 7.99 -7.00 -6.21
N HIS A 197 7.80 -8.18 -6.81
CA HIS A 197 7.77 -9.44 -6.06
C HIS A 197 9.15 -10.03 -5.81
N GLY A 198 10.15 -9.71 -6.63
CA GLY A 198 11.48 -10.32 -6.62
C GLY A 198 11.46 -11.78 -7.11
N VAL A 199 10.59 -12.61 -6.51
CA VAL A 199 10.20 -13.96 -6.95
C VAL A 199 8.73 -13.92 -7.38
N LEU A 200 8.50 -13.88 -8.69
CA LEU A 200 7.18 -13.84 -9.29
C LEU A 200 6.57 -15.23 -9.40
N THR A 201 5.39 -15.40 -8.81
CA THR A 201 4.59 -16.63 -8.83
C THR A 201 3.26 -16.41 -9.57
N ARG A 202 2.56 -17.49 -9.89
CA ARG A 202 1.22 -17.41 -10.50
C ARG A 202 0.24 -16.71 -9.57
N GLU A 203 0.26 -17.06 -8.30
CA GLU A 203 -0.63 -16.56 -7.24
C GLU A 203 -0.44 -15.04 -7.06
N ALA A 204 0.81 -14.56 -7.09
CA ALA A 204 1.12 -13.14 -7.03
C ALA A 204 0.50 -12.34 -8.20
N VAL A 205 0.62 -12.85 -9.44
CA VAL A 205 0.04 -12.20 -10.63
C VAL A 205 -1.49 -12.18 -10.58
N LEU A 206 -2.09 -13.28 -10.12
CA LEU A 206 -3.54 -13.40 -9.97
C LEU A 206 -4.07 -12.41 -8.92
N ALA A 207 -3.40 -12.29 -7.77
CA ALA A 207 -3.82 -11.41 -6.69
C ALA A 207 -3.78 -9.91 -7.08
N GLU A 208 -2.92 -9.53 -8.02
CA GLU A 208 -2.90 -8.16 -8.55
C GLU A 208 -3.99 -7.87 -9.58
N GLY A 209 -4.73 -8.88 -10.05
CA GLY A 209 -5.76 -8.69 -11.08
C GLY A 209 -5.17 -8.30 -12.44
N THR A 210 -3.96 -8.78 -12.75
CA THR A 210 -3.29 -8.49 -14.03
C THR A 210 -4.15 -8.96 -15.21
N PRO A 211 -4.43 -8.11 -16.22
CA PRO A 211 -5.17 -8.51 -17.41
C PRO A 211 -4.54 -9.72 -18.11
N GLY A 212 -5.36 -10.74 -18.41
CA GLY A 212 -4.89 -12.02 -18.97
C GLY A 212 -4.21 -12.95 -17.96
N GLY A 213 -4.09 -12.54 -16.69
CA GLY A 213 -3.48 -13.31 -15.61
C GLY A 213 -2.04 -13.71 -15.90
N PHE A 214 -1.60 -14.80 -15.26
CA PHE A 214 -0.24 -15.33 -15.46
C PHE A 214 0.01 -15.77 -16.91
N ALA A 215 -1.01 -16.32 -17.59
CA ALA A 215 -0.89 -16.75 -18.99
C ALA A 215 -0.58 -15.59 -19.94
N GLY A 216 -1.11 -14.39 -19.67
CA GLY A 216 -0.85 -13.20 -20.48
C GLY A 216 0.60 -12.70 -20.42
N VAL A 217 1.27 -12.87 -19.28
CA VAL A 217 2.67 -12.42 -19.09
C VAL A 217 3.70 -13.52 -19.32
N TYR A 218 3.28 -14.79 -19.29
CA TYR A 218 4.18 -15.94 -19.39
C TYR A 218 5.07 -15.97 -20.66
N PRO A 219 4.58 -15.66 -21.89
CA PRO A 219 5.43 -15.64 -23.08
C PRO A 219 6.61 -14.67 -22.97
N VAL A 220 6.38 -13.52 -22.33
CA VAL A 220 7.42 -12.52 -22.09
C VAL A 220 8.41 -13.00 -21.04
N LEU A 221 7.93 -13.60 -19.94
CA LEU A 221 8.80 -14.18 -18.90
C LEU A 221 9.69 -15.28 -19.47
N ARG A 222 9.14 -16.14 -20.33
CA ARG A 222 9.91 -17.16 -21.04
C ARG A 222 10.98 -16.54 -21.93
N ALA A 223 10.63 -15.56 -22.76
CA ALA A 223 11.62 -14.88 -23.61
C ALA A 223 12.72 -14.16 -22.80
N MET A 224 12.36 -13.57 -21.65
CA MET A 224 13.34 -12.95 -20.74
C MET A 224 14.28 -13.99 -20.11
N GLU A 225 13.78 -15.20 -19.84
CA GLU A 225 14.58 -16.30 -19.30
C GLU A 225 15.51 -16.89 -20.37
N GLU A 226 15.02 -17.14 -21.58
CA GLU A 226 15.83 -17.57 -22.74
C GLU A 226 16.95 -16.55 -23.04
N ALA A 227 16.67 -15.25 -22.85
CA ALA A 227 17.67 -14.18 -22.96
C ALA A 227 18.59 -14.04 -21.73
N GLY A 228 18.46 -14.90 -20.72
CA GLY A 228 19.29 -14.91 -19.51
C GLY A 228 19.05 -13.75 -18.53
N ARG A 229 18.04 -12.90 -18.75
CA ARG A 229 17.74 -11.71 -17.94
C ARG A 229 17.10 -12.05 -16.60
N ILE A 230 16.39 -13.17 -16.54
CA ILE A 230 15.78 -13.70 -15.32
C ILE A 230 16.15 -15.17 -15.14
N ARG A 231 15.77 -15.74 -14.00
CA ARG A 231 15.91 -17.16 -13.69
C ARG A 231 14.52 -17.75 -13.50
N ARG A 232 14.28 -18.88 -14.14
CA ARG A 232 13.11 -19.72 -13.89
C ARG A 232 13.53 -20.90 -13.02
N GLY A 233 12.70 -21.25 -12.04
CA GLY A 233 12.99 -22.40 -11.20
C GLY A 233 11.94 -22.60 -10.11
N TYR A 234 12.29 -23.47 -9.16
CA TYR A 234 11.54 -23.71 -7.94
C TYR A 234 12.34 -23.15 -6.77
N PHE A 235 12.05 -21.91 -6.36
CA PHE A 235 12.79 -21.21 -5.32
C PHE A 235 12.14 -21.43 -3.94
N ILE A 236 10.81 -21.26 -3.88
CA ILE A 236 10.00 -21.38 -2.68
C ILE A 236 9.07 -22.59 -2.77
N GLU A 237 8.96 -23.32 -1.66
CA GLU A 237 8.12 -24.49 -1.57
C GLU A 237 6.63 -24.15 -1.54
N GLY A 238 5.79 -25.00 -2.13
CA GLY A 238 4.33 -24.83 -2.13
C GLY A 238 3.77 -23.76 -3.08
N LEU A 239 4.62 -22.96 -3.75
CA LEU A 239 4.18 -21.85 -4.62
C LEU A 239 4.19 -22.18 -6.12
N GLY A 240 3.77 -23.40 -6.47
CA GLY A 240 3.73 -23.87 -7.85
C GLY A 240 5.11 -24.10 -8.50
N ALA A 241 5.09 -24.79 -9.64
CA ALA A 241 6.33 -25.26 -10.30
C ALA A 241 7.05 -24.21 -11.15
N SER A 242 6.37 -23.15 -11.59
CA SER A 242 6.96 -22.10 -12.44
C SER A 242 7.05 -20.78 -11.70
N GLN A 243 8.23 -20.50 -11.15
CA GLN A 243 8.57 -19.24 -10.50
C GLN A 243 9.65 -18.54 -11.31
N PHE A 244 9.58 -17.21 -11.37
CA PHE A 244 10.51 -16.39 -12.12
C PHE A 244 11.11 -15.32 -11.22
N ALA A 245 12.42 -15.16 -11.23
CA ALA A 245 13.09 -14.20 -10.36
C ALA A 245 14.19 -13.44 -11.08
N LEU A 246 14.42 -12.19 -10.66
CA LEU A 246 15.63 -11.45 -11.04
C LEU A 246 16.86 -12.15 -10.43
N PRO A 247 18.02 -12.20 -11.11
CA PRO A 247 19.21 -12.85 -10.57
C PRO A 247 19.57 -12.34 -9.16
N GLY A 248 19.59 -11.02 -8.98
CA GLY A 248 19.85 -10.41 -7.67
C GLY A 248 18.76 -10.67 -6.61
N ALA A 249 17.53 -11.01 -7.00
CA ALA A 249 16.50 -11.43 -6.06
C ALA A 249 16.78 -12.84 -5.52
N VAL A 250 17.24 -13.76 -6.38
CA VAL A 250 17.62 -15.13 -5.97
C VAL A 250 18.78 -15.11 -4.98
N ASP A 251 19.79 -14.27 -5.22
CA ASP A 251 20.95 -14.18 -4.34
C ASP A 251 20.59 -13.61 -2.96
N ARG A 252 19.76 -12.56 -2.92
CA ARG A 252 19.22 -12.03 -1.66
C ARG A 252 18.33 -13.04 -0.93
N LEU A 253 17.51 -13.80 -1.66
CA LEU A 253 16.66 -14.84 -1.09
C LEU A 253 17.49 -15.92 -0.38
N ARG A 254 18.59 -16.36 -1.00
CA ARG A 254 19.53 -17.32 -0.39
C ARG A 254 20.16 -16.77 0.90
N GLY A 255 20.47 -15.48 0.94
CA GLY A 255 21.04 -14.82 2.12
C GLY A 255 20.08 -14.74 3.32
N LEU A 256 18.78 -14.92 3.12
CA LEU A 256 17.75 -14.86 4.16
C LEU A 256 17.21 -16.24 4.54
N ARG A 257 17.96 -17.31 4.23
CA ARG A 257 17.55 -18.69 4.53
C ARG A 257 17.47 -18.96 6.03
N GLU A 258 18.37 -18.37 6.82
CA GLU A 258 18.36 -18.50 8.27
C GLU A 258 17.53 -17.37 8.91
N PRO A 259 16.81 -17.64 10.01
CA PRO A 259 16.09 -16.62 10.76
C PRO A 259 17.07 -15.63 11.41
N ASP A 260 16.76 -14.34 11.36
CA ASP A 260 17.61 -13.23 11.84
C ASP A 260 17.05 -12.55 13.10
N GLY A 261 15.94 -13.05 13.66
CA GLY A 261 15.23 -12.46 14.80
C GLY A 261 14.54 -11.13 14.46
N ARG A 262 14.51 -10.72 13.19
CA ARG A 262 13.99 -9.41 12.82
C ARG A 262 12.47 -9.38 12.93
N ILE A 263 11.96 -8.45 13.73
CA ILE A 263 10.53 -8.17 13.87
C ILE A 263 10.13 -7.04 12.92
N VAL A 264 9.08 -7.25 12.11
CA VAL A 264 8.53 -6.25 11.19
C VAL A 264 7.02 -6.22 11.32
N ALA A 265 6.46 -5.02 11.52
CA ALA A 265 5.02 -4.78 11.46
C ALA A 265 4.64 -4.12 10.13
N LEU A 266 3.62 -4.64 9.46
CA LEU A 266 3.13 -4.16 8.17
C LEU A 266 1.62 -4.01 8.18
N ALA A 267 1.07 -3.07 7.42
CA ALA A 267 -0.35 -3.14 7.08
C ALA A 267 -0.62 -4.46 6.33
N ALA A 268 -1.73 -5.12 6.63
CA ALA A 268 -2.08 -6.39 6.01
C ALA A 268 -2.25 -6.27 4.47
N THR A 269 -2.52 -5.07 3.97
CA THR A 269 -2.63 -4.76 2.54
C THR A 269 -1.28 -4.47 1.87
N ASP A 270 -0.21 -4.26 2.62
CA ASP A 270 1.12 -3.90 2.09
C ASP A 270 1.68 -5.02 1.20
N PRO A 271 2.19 -4.72 -0.01
CA PRO A 271 2.71 -5.75 -0.92
C PRO A 271 3.93 -6.52 -0.37
N ALA A 272 4.63 -5.98 0.63
CA ALA A 272 5.71 -6.70 1.31
C ALA A 272 5.22 -7.81 2.25
N ASN A 273 3.93 -7.85 2.59
CA ASN A 273 3.34 -8.97 3.30
C ASN A 273 2.97 -10.08 2.29
N PRO A 274 3.53 -11.30 2.36
CA PRO A 274 3.11 -12.41 1.50
C PRO A 274 1.85 -13.14 1.98
N TYR A 275 1.48 -13.01 3.26
CA TYR A 275 0.36 -13.73 3.85
C TYR A 275 -0.98 -13.25 3.28
N GLY A 276 -1.87 -14.20 3.01
CA GLY A 276 -3.15 -13.95 2.33
C GLY A 276 -3.02 -13.63 0.84
N ILE A 277 -1.85 -13.86 0.23
CA ILE A 277 -1.64 -13.82 -1.22
C ILE A 277 -0.98 -15.12 -1.68
N VAL A 278 0.32 -15.23 -1.42
CA VAL A 278 1.15 -16.36 -1.85
C VAL A 278 1.27 -17.38 -0.72
N ILE A 279 1.42 -16.91 0.52
CA ILE A 279 1.37 -17.75 1.71
C ILE A 279 -0.06 -17.72 2.25
N PRO A 280 -0.72 -18.86 2.47
CA PRO A 280 -2.05 -18.88 3.06
C PRO A 280 -2.01 -18.34 4.50
N TRP A 281 -3.16 -17.87 4.97
CA TRP A 281 -3.30 -17.56 6.39
C TRP A 281 -3.18 -18.84 7.22
N LEU A 282 -2.55 -18.72 8.40
CA LEU A 282 -2.51 -19.81 9.36
C LEU A 282 -3.89 -20.01 10.00
N GLU A 283 -4.16 -21.23 10.44
CA GLU A 283 -5.35 -21.53 11.22
C GLU A 283 -5.37 -20.69 12.51
N SER A 284 -6.53 -20.13 12.85
CA SER A 284 -6.71 -19.28 14.02
C SER A 284 -8.17 -19.24 14.44
N ALA A 285 -8.44 -18.65 15.62
CA ALA A 285 -9.79 -18.42 16.11
C ALA A 285 -10.59 -17.41 15.26
N GLY A 286 -9.92 -16.67 14.36
CA GLY A 286 -10.51 -15.64 13.50
C GLY A 286 -10.35 -15.95 12.01
N ARG A 287 -10.78 -14.99 11.18
CA ARG A 287 -10.62 -15.06 9.72
C ARG A 287 -9.78 -13.88 9.25
N PRO A 288 -8.44 -13.97 9.32
CA PRO A 288 -7.58 -12.91 8.86
C PRO A 288 -7.83 -12.60 7.38
N ALA A 289 -7.77 -11.31 7.04
CA ALA A 289 -8.02 -10.81 5.70
C ALA A 289 -7.19 -9.55 5.43
N ARG A 290 -6.79 -9.36 4.17
CA ARG A 290 -6.06 -8.16 3.75
C ARG A 290 -7.02 -6.98 3.61
N ALA A 291 -7.18 -6.22 4.69
CA ALA A 291 -8.04 -5.04 4.73
C ALA A 291 -7.27 -3.79 5.19
N ALA A 292 -7.66 -2.62 4.68
CA ALA A 292 -7.11 -1.36 5.15
C ALA A 292 -7.37 -1.20 6.66
N GLY A 293 -6.33 -0.85 7.41
CA GLY A 293 -6.39 -0.74 8.88
C GLY A 293 -6.29 -2.07 9.64
N ALA A 294 -6.02 -3.19 8.95
CA ALA A 294 -5.51 -4.41 9.58
C ALA A 294 -3.98 -4.46 9.48
N TYR A 295 -3.31 -5.12 10.42
CA TYR A 295 -1.85 -5.20 10.49
C TYR A 295 -1.38 -6.63 10.78
N VAL A 296 -0.18 -6.95 10.30
CA VAL A 296 0.55 -8.18 10.64
C VAL A 296 1.85 -7.83 11.33
N VAL A 297 2.30 -8.69 12.25
CA VAL A 297 3.67 -8.67 12.77
C VAL A 297 4.33 -9.99 12.41
N LEU A 298 5.48 -9.89 11.76
CA LEU A 298 6.31 -11.01 11.36
C LEU A 298 7.60 -10.99 12.18
N GLU A 299 8.06 -12.15 12.64
CA GLU A 299 9.41 -12.33 13.18
C GLU A 299 10.13 -13.34 12.31
N SER A 300 11.23 -12.93 11.68
CA SER A 300 11.96 -13.81 10.75
C SER A 300 11.03 -14.49 9.73
N GLY A 301 10.02 -13.77 9.25
CA GLY A 301 9.05 -14.26 8.26
C GLY A 301 7.93 -15.13 8.82
N GLU A 302 7.98 -15.54 10.08
CA GLU A 302 6.86 -16.21 10.74
C GLU A 302 5.81 -15.18 11.17
N LEU A 303 4.55 -15.44 10.86
CA LEU A 303 3.43 -14.63 11.37
C LEU A 303 3.30 -14.82 12.88
N LYS A 304 3.33 -13.73 13.65
CA LYS A 304 3.21 -13.74 15.11
C LYS A 304 1.94 -13.05 15.60
N LEU A 305 1.53 -11.96 14.94
CA LEU A 305 0.33 -11.22 15.28
C LEU A 305 -0.46 -10.84 14.02
N PHE A 306 -1.78 -10.86 14.12
CA PHE A 306 -2.69 -10.21 13.17
C PHE A 306 -3.70 -9.33 13.91
N LEU A 307 -3.66 -8.03 13.66
CA LEU A 307 -4.63 -7.06 14.17
C LEU A 307 -5.73 -6.86 13.14
N GLU A 308 -6.98 -7.16 13.52
CA GLU A 308 -8.14 -6.97 12.65
C GLU A 308 -8.42 -5.48 12.37
N ARG A 309 -9.11 -5.23 11.25
CA ARG A 309 -9.57 -3.89 10.89
C ARG A 309 -10.37 -3.26 12.04
N GLY A 310 -9.98 -2.04 12.41
CA GLY A 310 -10.62 -1.28 13.50
C GLY A 310 -9.97 -1.49 14.86
N GLY A 311 -8.94 -2.33 14.95
CA GLY A 311 -8.04 -2.38 16.11
C GLY A 311 -8.67 -2.96 17.37
N ARG A 312 -9.69 -3.81 17.24
CA ARG A 312 -10.46 -4.38 18.37
C ARG A 312 -10.15 -5.83 18.71
N SER A 313 -9.64 -6.59 17.75
CA SER A 313 -9.37 -8.02 17.89
C SER A 313 -7.96 -8.31 17.42
N LEU A 314 -7.19 -9.02 18.25
CA LEU A 314 -5.84 -9.45 17.97
C LEU A 314 -5.81 -10.98 17.88
N LEU A 315 -5.22 -11.52 16.82
CA LEU A 315 -4.92 -12.94 16.70
C LEU A 315 -3.43 -13.15 16.97
N THR A 316 -3.11 -14.21 17.69
CA THR A 316 -1.73 -14.57 18.04
C THR A 316 -1.36 -15.91 17.42
N PHE A 317 -0.09 -16.04 17.08
CA PHE A 317 0.45 -17.22 16.41
C PHE A 317 1.77 -17.61 17.07
N GLY A 318 1.79 -18.78 17.70
CA GLY A 318 2.95 -19.27 18.45
C GLY A 318 3.29 -18.40 19.66
N SER A 319 4.57 -18.28 20.00
CA SER A 319 5.04 -17.45 21.10
C SER A 319 5.05 -15.98 20.72
N VAL A 320 4.37 -15.15 21.53
CA VAL A 320 4.35 -13.69 21.41
C VAL A 320 5.04 -13.06 22.61
N ASP A 321 5.93 -12.11 22.33
CA ASP A 321 6.63 -11.31 23.35
C ASP A 321 6.31 -9.81 23.24
N VAL A 322 6.94 -9.01 24.11
CA VAL A 322 6.80 -7.56 24.15
C VAL A 322 7.31 -6.89 22.86
N GLY A 323 8.35 -7.41 22.22
CA GLY A 323 8.91 -6.88 20.97
C GLY A 323 7.89 -6.93 19.84
N HIS A 324 7.14 -8.04 19.73
CA HIS A 324 6.06 -8.17 18.75
C HIS A 324 4.95 -7.13 18.96
N LEU A 325 4.53 -6.97 20.22
CA LEU A 325 3.48 -6.03 20.61
C LEU A 325 3.93 -4.57 20.44
N ALA A 326 5.20 -4.27 20.70
CA ALA A 326 5.78 -2.94 20.50
C ALA A 326 5.90 -2.58 19.01
N ALA A 327 6.27 -3.55 18.16
CA ALA A 327 6.25 -3.38 16.71
C ALA A 327 4.82 -3.11 16.20
N LEU A 328 3.84 -3.86 16.69
CA LEU A 328 2.42 -3.61 16.39
C LEU A 328 1.99 -2.22 16.85
N ALA A 329 2.34 -1.83 18.07
CA ALA A 329 1.99 -0.53 18.65
C ALA A 329 2.57 0.62 17.82
N THR A 330 3.81 0.49 17.38
CA THR A 330 4.47 1.49 16.53
C THR A 330 3.74 1.66 15.20
N ALA A 331 3.44 0.54 14.52
CA ALA A 331 2.79 0.60 13.21
C ALA A 331 1.32 1.05 13.29
N ALA A 332 0.52 0.43 14.18
CA ALA A 332 -0.91 0.71 14.28
C ALA A 332 -1.21 2.02 15.05
N GLY A 333 -0.38 2.37 16.03
CA GLY A 333 -0.53 3.61 16.83
C GLY A 333 -0.23 4.87 16.03
N ALA A 334 0.70 4.82 15.08
CA ALA A 334 0.99 5.94 14.16
C ALA A 334 -0.24 6.39 13.35
N VAL A 335 -1.25 5.52 13.23
CA VAL A 335 -2.45 5.72 12.41
C VAL A 335 -3.63 6.23 13.22
N GLY A 336 -3.67 5.95 14.52
CA GLY A 336 -4.77 6.37 15.37
C GLY A 336 -4.92 5.51 16.62
N LYS A 337 -6.03 5.73 17.31
CA LYS A 337 -6.37 4.97 18.51
C LYS A 337 -6.58 3.49 18.17
N VAL A 338 -5.91 2.61 18.89
CA VAL A 338 -6.21 1.16 18.91
C VAL A 338 -6.90 0.84 20.24
N GLU A 339 -7.99 0.08 20.21
CA GLU A 339 -8.76 -0.31 21.40
C GLU A 339 -9.02 -1.81 21.36
N LEU A 340 -8.05 -2.59 21.84
CA LEU A 340 -8.08 -4.05 21.89
C LEU A 340 -9.07 -4.54 22.94
N LEU A 341 -10.06 -5.30 22.48
CA LEU A 341 -11.10 -5.89 23.32
C LEU A 341 -10.94 -7.41 23.44
N LYS A 342 -10.39 -8.04 22.39
CA LYS A 342 -10.28 -9.49 22.28
C LYS A 342 -8.90 -9.95 21.83
N VAL A 343 -8.51 -11.11 22.32
CA VAL A 343 -7.36 -11.89 21.85
C VAL A 343 -7.83 -13.30 21.56
N ASP A 344 -7.57 -13.80 20.36
CA ASP A 344 -7.94 -15.16 19.92
C ASP A 344 -9.41 -15.52 20.19
N GLY A 345 -10.29 -14.54 20.00
CA GLY A 345 -11.74 -14.67 20.21
C GLY A 345 -12.21 -14.51 21.66
N ALA A 346 -11.32 -14.59 22.65
CA ALA A 346 -11.60 -14.39 24.07
C ALA A 346 -11.42 -12.93 24.50
N SER A 347 -11.95 -12.56 25.68
CA SER A 347 -11.76 -11.23 26.27
C SER A 347 -10.28 -10.97 26.53
N ILE A 348 -9.81 -9.75 26.26
CA ILE A 348 -8.45 -9.33 26.60
C ILE A 348 -8.15 -9.45 28.11
N HIS A 349 -9.18 -9.32 28.95
CA HIS A 349 -9.06 -9.44 30.40
C HIS A 349 -8.72 -10.86 30.84
N ASP A 350 -9.16 -11.85 30.07
CA ASP A 350 -8.89 -13.27 30.31
C ASP A 350 -7.57 -13.70 29.64
N SER A 351 -6.95 -12.82 28.86
CA SER A 351 -5.67 -13.10 28.20
C SER A 351 -4.49 -12.86 29.16
N GLY A 352 -3.48 -13.73 29.07
CA GLY A 352 -2.19 -13.55 29.73
C GLY A 352 -1.32 -12.42 29.15
N LEU A 353 -1.77 -11.72 28.09
CA LEU A 353 -0.98 -10.73 27.36
C LEU A 353 -1.04 -9.31 27.92
N GLN A 354 -1.90 -9.03 28.90
CA GLN A 354 -2.04 -7.68 29.45
C GLN A 354 -0.72 -7.08 29.97
N PRO A 355 0.14 -7.81 30.71
CA PRO A 355 1.41 -7.24 31.19
C PRO A 355 2.31 -6.83 30.01
N ALA A 356 2.46 -7.70 29.02
CA ALA A 356 3.28 -7.45 27.84
C ALA A 356 2.74 -6.29 26.98
N LEU A 357 1.42 -6.17 26.86
CA LEU A 357 0.76 -5.04 26.20
C LEU A 357 1.03 -3.72 26.93
N ARG A 358 1.05 -3.71 28.26
CA ARG A 358 1.39 -2.49 29.04
C ARG A 358 2.82 -2.06 28.79
N GLU A 359 3.75 -3.01 28.77
CA GLU A 359 5.15 -2.76 28.47
C GLU A 359 5.35 -2.24 27.04
N ALA A 360 4.56 -2.75 26.09
CA ALA A 360 4.49 -2.26 24.71
C ALA A 360 3.78 -0.90 24.53
N GLY A 361 3.32 -0.27 25.61
CA GLY A 361 2.74 1.09 25.60
C GLY A 361 1.21 1.18 25.61
N PHE A 362 0.50 0.05 25.69
CA PHE A 362 -0.96 0.06 25.85
C PHE A 362 -1.36 0.42 27.29
N LYS A 363 -2.48 1.15 27.43
CA LYS A 363 -3.06 1.52 28.72
C LYS A 363 -4.31 0.68 28.98
N SER A 364 -4.52 0.30 30.24
CA SER A 364 -5.74 -0.39 30.64
C SER A 364 -6.94 0.57 30.59
N SER A 365 -8.07 0.05 30.13
CA SER A 365 -9.38 0.71 30.11
C SER A 365 -10.45 -0.27 30.58
N PRO A 366 -11.65 0.19 31.00
CA PRO A 366 -12.71 -0.71 31.46
C PRO A 366 -13.12 -1.76 30.42
N ARG A 367 -13.03 -1.43 29.13
CA ARG A 367 -13.43 -2.31 28.02
C ARG A 367 -12.28 -3.20 27.51
N GLY A 368 -11.02 -2.84 27.79
CA GLY A 368 -9.86 -3.56 27.28
C GLY A 368 -8.57 -2.76 27.31
N MET A 369 -7.69 -2.94 26.32
CA MET A 369 -6.37 -2.29 26.24
C MET A 369 -6.34 -1.24 25.14
N VAL A 370 -5.88 -0.02 25.45
CA VAL A 370 -5.94 1.13 24.54
C VAL A 370 -4.55 1.68 24.25
N LEU A 371 -4.23 1.86 22.97
CA LEU A 371 -3.10 2.65 22.51
C LEU A 371 -3.62 3.98 21.96
N LEU A 372 -3.03 5.09 22.40
CA LEU A 372 -3.32 6.41 21.87
C LEU A 372 -2.16 6.81 20.95
N ALA A 373 -2.50 7.46 19.84
CA ALA A 373 -1.55 7.94 18.84
C ALA A 373 -0.63 9.06 19.37
#